data_AF-A0A6P7TYW8-F1
#
_entry.id   AF-A0A6P7TYW8-F1
#
_cell.length_a   1.000
_cell.length_b   1.000
_cell.length_c   1.000
_cell.angle_alpha   90.00
_cell.angle_beta   90.00
_cell.angle_gamma   90.00
#
_symmetry.space_group_name_H-M   'P 1'
#
loop_
_entity.id
_entity.type
_entity.pdbx_description
1 polymer ?
#
loop_
_entity_poly.entity_id
_entity_poly.type
_entity_poly.pdbx_seq_one_letter_code
_entity_poly.pdbx_strand_id
1 'polypeptide(L)'
;MDDNSILLKAKKVADLHGITDFKASNGWLSKLKKRNNIKLRTFHGESYMTNVNFEEEINSFISVIFTKLQEYEPANIYNADETGIFYKNIPSKSVCQKNRPGQQMLKDRFIVFLIF
;
A
#
# COMPACT_ATOMS: atom_id res chain seq x y z
N MET A 1 -0.41 2.28 -11.18
CA MET A 1 -0.15 3.03 -12.42
C MET A 1 0.83 4.13 -12.09
N ASP A 2 2.07 3.71 -12.12
CA ASP A 2 3.28 4.52 -12.10
C ASP A 2 3.44 5.30 -13.43
N ASP A 3 4.27 6.35 -13.40
CA ASP A 3 4.51 7.22 -14.54
C ASP A 3 5.07 6.47 -15.75
N ASN A 4 5.90 5.45 -15.50
CA ASN A 4 6.49 4.64 -16.56
C ASN A 4 5.43 3.81 -17.30
N SER A 5 4.45 3.25 -16.58
CA SER A 5 3.28 2.58 -17.18
C SER A 5 2.47 3.50 -18.10
N ILE A 6 2.35 4.79 -17.77
CA ILE A 6 1.65 5.77 -18.60
C ILE A 6 2.43 6.04 -19.90
N LEU A 7 3.76 6.22 -19.80
CA LEU A 7 4.62 6.44 -20.96
C LEU A 7 4.61 5.24 -21.92
N LEU A 8 4.67 4.02 -21.39
CA LEU A 8 4.62 2.79 -22.18
C LEU A 8 3.30 2.64 -22.92
N LYS A 9 2.17 2.92 -22.27
CA LYS A 9 0.85 2.88 -22.92
C LYS A 9 0.72 3.97 -23.98
N ALA A 10 1.23 5.17 -23.72
CA ALA A 10 1.21 6.26 -24.69
C ALA A 10 1.98 5.91 -25.98
N LYS A 11 3.14 5.26 -25.86
CA LYS A 11 3.88 4.76 -27.02
C LYS A 11 3.09 3.71 -27.80
N LYS A 12 2.55 2.70 -27.11
CA LYS A 12 1.73 1.66 -27.75
C LYS A 12 0.54 2.24 -28.53
N VAL A 13 -0.11 3.27 -27.99
CA VAL A 13 -1.22 3.95 -28.68
C VAL A 13 -0.71 4.70 -29.91
N ALA A 14 0.43 5.38 -29.84
CA ALA A 14 1.02 6.04 -31.00
C ALA A 14 1.40 5.03 -32.10
N ASP A 15 2.00 3.90 -31.73
CA ASP A 15 2.35 2.82 -32.66
C ASP A 15 1.10 2.24 -33.34
N LEU A 16 0.03 2.00 -32.58
CA LEU A 16 -1.25 1.52 -33.10
C LEU A 16 -1.88 2.48 -34.12
N HIS A 17 -1.63 3.78 -34.00
CA HIS A 17 -2.12 4.81 -34.91
C HIS A 17 -1.09 5.23 -35.98
N GLY A 18 0.05 4.53 -36.07
CA GLY A 18 1.09 4.80 -37.07
C GLY A 18 1.84 6.13 -36.85
N ILE A 19 1.82 6.68 -35.65
CA ILE A 19 2.48 7.96 -35.34
C ILE A 19 3.92 7.67 -34.87
N THR A 20 4.87 7.74 -35.79
CA THR A 20 6.29 7.43 -35.55
C THR A 20 7.04 8.52 -34.80
N ASP A 21 6.62 9.78 -34.92
CA ASP A 21 7.33 10.93 -34.35
C ASP A 21 6.91 11.24 -32.90
N PHE A 22 6.01 10.44 -32.33
CA PHE A 22 5.51 10.65 -30.99
C PHE A 22 6.53 10.23 -29.93
N LYS A 23 7.04 11.21 -29.19
CA LYS A 23 7.94 10.97 -28.05
C LYS A 23 7.20 11.06 -26.72
N ALA A 24 6.87 9.90 -26.14
CA ALA A 24 6.41 9.79 -24.76
C ALA A 24 7.53 10.15 -23.76
N SER A 25 7.80 11.44 -23.62
CA SER A 25 8.81 12.00 -22.72
C SER A 25 8.20 12.36 -21.36
N ASN A 26 9.06 12.49 -20.35
CA ASN A 26 8.65 13.00 -19.04
C ASN A 26 8.04 14.41 -19.13
N GLY A 27 8.55 15.24 -20.05
CA GLY A 27 8.00 16.57 -20.32
C GLY A 27 6.59 16.53 -20.92
N TRP A 28 6.33 15.61 -21.84
CA TRP A 28 4.99 15.36 -22.38
C TRP A 28 4.02 14.90 -21.28
N LEU A 29 4.44 13.94 -20.44
CA LEU A 29 3.63 13.44 -19.33
C LEU A 29 3.30 14.54 -18.31
N SER A 30 4.27 15.39 -17.97
CA SER A 30 4.05 16.53 -17.06
C SER A 30 3.03 17.53 -17.62
N LYS A 31 3.15 17.89 -18.90
CA LYS A 31 2.18 18.76 -19.58
C LYS A 31 0.79 18.12 -19.68
N LEU A 32 0.72 16.83 -19.98
CA LEU A 32 -0.53 16.07 -20.02
C LEU A 32 -1.23 16.07 -18.67
N LYS A 33 -0.48 15.82 -17.58
CA LYS A 33 -1.00 15.87 -16.22
C LYS A 33 -1.50 17.26 -15.86
N LYS A 34 -0.75 18.30 -16.19
CA LYS A 34 -1.14 19.70 -15.95
C LYS A 34 -2.41 20.09 -16.73
N ARG A 35 -2.49 19.77 -18.02
CA ARG A 35 -3.64 20.09 -18.89
C ARG A 35 -4.93 19.40 -18.44
N ASN A 36 -4.82 18.17 -17.94
CA ASN A 36 -5.97 17.36 -17.52
C ASN A 36 -6.17 17.33 -15.99
N ASN A 37 -5.44 18.17 -15.24
CA ASN A 37 -5.47 18.22 -13.77
C ASN A 37 -5.29 16.85 -13.08
N ILE A 38 -4.47 15.96 -13.65
CA ILE A 38 -4.17 14.63 -13.11
C ILE A 38 -3.10 14.78 -12.03
N LYS A 39 -3.48 14.58 -10.76
CA LYS A 39 -2.56 14.56 -9.62
C LYS A 39 -2.33 13.12 -9.16
N LEU A 40 -1.07 12.70 -9.08
CA LEU A 40 -0.71 11.42 -8.49
C LEU A 40 -0.80 11.57 -6.97
N ARG A 41 -1.75 10.88 -6.34
CA ARG A 41 -1.88 10.84 -4.87
C ARG A 41 -1.40 9.49 -4.37
N THR A 42 -0.53 9.52 -3.37
CA THR A 42 -0.12 8.34 -2.61
C THR A 42 -1.04 8.23 -1.40
N PHE A 43 -1.88 7.20 -1.36
CA PHE A 43 -2.61 6.86 -0.14
C PHE A 43 -1.64 6.15 0.80
N HIS A 44 -1.16 6.87 1.81
CA HIS A 44 -0.38 6.25 2.89
C HIS A 44 -1.36 5.58 3.85
N GLY A 45 -1.12 4.30 4.16
CA GLY A 45 -1.87 3.56 5.15
C GLY A 45 -1.51 4.03 6.56
N GLU A 46 -2.55 4.26 7.35
CA GLU A 46 -2.55 4.31 8.83
C GLU A 46 -1.48 5.19 9.49
N SER A 47 -1.73 6.50 9.52
CA SER A 47 -1.13 7.37 10.52
C SER A 47 -1.90 7.24 11.85
N TYR A 48 -1.58 6.23 12.67
CA TYR A 48 -2.06 6.25 14.06
C TYR A 48 -1.21 7.24 14.85
N MET A 49 -1.90 8.20 15.46
CA MET A 49 -1.36 9.40 16.08
C MET A 49 -0.68 9.05 17.40
N THR A 50 0.60 9.37 17.51
CA THR A 50 1.40 9.30 18.74
C THR A 50 1.11 10.52 19.61
N ASN A 51 0.46 10.34 20.77
CA ASN A 51 0.40 11.31 21.90
C ASN A 51 -0.26 10.66 23.14
N VAL A 52 0.13 9.43 23.48
CA VAL A 52 -0.23 8.79 24.76
C VAL A 52 1.06 8.54 25.53
N ASN A 53 1.04 8.67 26.85
CA ASN A 53 2.21 8.42 27.69
C ASN A 53 2.48 6.90 27.73
N PHE A 54 3.12 6.40 26.67
CA PHE A 54 3.21 4.98 26.33
C PHE A 54 3.99 4.14 27.36
N GLU A 55 4.87 4.73 28.15
CA GLU A 55 5.85 3.96 28.93
C GLU A 55 5.23 3.17 30.09
N GLU A 56 4.34 3.79 30.87
CA GLU A 56 3.66 3.12 31.98
C GLU A 56 2.66 2.05 31.49
N GLU A 57 1.93 2.35 30.42
CA GLU A 57 0.98 1.40 29.81
C GLU A 57 1.70 0.20 29.17
N ILE A 58 2.83 0.44 28.49
CA ILE A 58 3.67 -0.63 27.93
C ILE A 58 4.27 -1.48 29.05
N ASN A 59 4.82 -0.87 30.11
CA ASN A 59 5.43 -1.62 31.21
C ASN A 59 4.40 -2.47 31.97
N SER A 60 3.20 -1.94 32.18
CA SER A 60 2.08 -2.68 32.76
C SER A 60 1.67 -3.85 31.86
N PHE A 61 1.50 -3.61 30.56
CA PHE A 61 1.16 -4.63 29.57
C PHE A 61 2.21 -5.75 29.51
N ILE A 62 3.49 -5.40 29.46
CA ILE A 62 4.61 -6.35 29.46
C ILE A 62 4.56 -7.24 30.72
N SER A 63 4.35 -6.65 31.90
CA SER A 63 4.28 -7.38 33.17
C SER A 63 3.13 -8.40 33.19
N VAL A 64 1.95 -8.00 32.68
CA VAL A 64 0.79 -8.88 32.57
C VAL A 64 1.06 -10.04 31.61
N ILE A 65 1.66 -9.75 30.44
CA ILE A 65 1.99 -10.76 29.43
C ILE A 65 3.01 -11.76 29.98
N PHE A 66 4.10 -11.31 30.62
CA PHE A 66 5.09 -12.22 31.20
C PHE A 66 4.50 -13.14 32.27
N THR A 67 3.64 -12.61 33.14
CA THR A 67 2.95 -13.42 34.16
C THR A 67 2.10 -14.49 33.49
N LYS A 68 1.39 -14.15 32.41
CA LYS A 68 0.57 -15.10 31.65
C LYS A 68 1.39 -16.13 30.90
N LEU A 69 2.54 -15.75 30.33
CA LEU A 69 3.41 -16.69 29.61
C LEU A 69 4.02 -17.75 30.54
N GLN A 70 4.23 -17.46 31.83
CA GLN A 70 4.67 -18.47 32.80
C GLN A 70 3.64 -19.57 33.07
N GLU A 71 2.36 -19.37 32.72
CA GLU A 71 1.32 -20.40 32.83
C GLU A 71 1.41 -21.46 31.72
N TYR A 72 2.24 -21.24 30.68
CA TYR A 72 2.37 -22.12 29.52
C TYR A 72 3.81 -22.65 29.39
N GLU A 73 3.95 -23.89 28.92
CA GLU A 73 5.26 -24.40 28.54
C GLU A 73 5.82 -23.65 27.32
N PRO A 74 7.15 -23.46 27.21
CA PRO A 74 7.77 -22.79 26.07
C PRO A 74 7.35 -23.37 24.72
N ALA A 75 7.12 -24.69 24.63
CA ALA A 75 6.66 -25.36 23.43
C ALA A 75 5.24 -24.96 22.96
N ASN A 76 4.47 -24.31 23.83
CA ASN A 76 3.10 -23.84 23.54
C ASN A 76 3.03 -22.31 23.31
N ILE A 77 4.18 -21.64 23.26
CA ILE A 77 4.27 -20.20 22.98
C ILE A 77 4.60 -20.03 21.50
N TYR A 78 3.59 -19.66 20.72
CA TYR A 78 3.72 -19.45 19.28
C TYR A 78 3.71 -17.96 18.95
N ASN A 79 4.55 -17.57 17.99
CA ASN A 79 4.40 -16.26 17.38
C ASN A 79 3.28 -16.35 16.33
N ALA A 80 2.31 -15.45 16.38
CA ALA A 80 1.25 -15.36 15.39
C ALA A 80 1.31 -14.00 14.74
N ASP A 81 1.50 -13.95 13.43
CA ASP A 81 1.46 -12.71 12.67
C ASP A 81 0.39 -12.81 11.57
N GLU A 82 -0.32 -11.70 11.35
CA GLU A 82 -1.36 -11.62 10.33
C GLU A 82 -0.73 -11.09 9.05
N THR A 83 -0.61 -11.96 8.04
CA THR A 83 -0.11 -11.55 6.73
C THR A 83 -1.29 -11.20 5.80
N GLY A 84 -1.28 -9.97 5.30
CA GLY A 84 -2.23 -9.53 4.29
C GLY A 84 -1.72 -9.84 2.89
N ILE A 85 -2.40 -10.71 2.15
CA ILE A 85 -2.05 -10.98 0.75
C ILE A 85 -2.81 -10.01 -0.16
N PHE A 86 -2.05 -9.24 -0.91
CA PHE A 86 -2.54 -8.17 -1.79
C PHE A 86 -2.74 -8.63 -3.24
N TYR A 87 -3.29 -9.83 -3.46
CA TYR A 87 -3.33 -10.46 -4.79
C TYR A 87 -4.45 -9.94 -5.70
N LYS A 88 -5.52 -9.37 -5.12
CA LYS A 88 -6.63 -8.72 -5.86
C LYS A 88 -6.39 -7.22 -6.09
N ASN A 89 -5.20 -6.72 -5.79
CA ASN A 89 -4.95 -5.28 -5.85
C ASN A 89 -4.98 -4.75 -7.29
N ILE A 90 -5.95 -3.89 -7.55
CA ILE A 90 -5.86 -2.89 -8.59
C ILE A 90 -4.68 -1.96 -8.22
N PRO A 91 -3.85 -1.49 -9.18
CA PRO A 91 -2.72 -0.64 -8.87
C PRO A 91 -3.11 0.57 -8.01
N SER A 92 -2.41 0.79 -6.89
CA SER A 92 -2.63 1.87 -5.91
C SER A 92 -2.59 3.29 -6.47
N LYS A 93 -2.10 3.43 -7.70
CA LYS A 93 -2.06 4.65 -8.48
C LYS A 93 -2.91 4.42 -9.72
N SER A 94 -3.93 5.24 -9.97
CA SER A 94 -4.68 5.20 -11.23
C SER A 94 -4.90 6.64 -11.73
N VAL A 95 -4.92 6.80 -13.05
CA VAL A 95 -5.20 8.09 -13.69
C VAL A 95 -6.71 8.30 -13.66
N CYS A 96 -7.19 9.28 -12.87
CA CYS A 96 -8.62 9.59 -12.73
C CYS A 96 -8.90 11.05 -13.16
N GLN A 97 -9.91 11.25 -14.01
CA GLN A 97 -10.41 12.59 -14.41
C GLN A 97 -11.37 13.21 -13.39
N LYS A 98 -12.06 12.39 -12.59
CA LYS A 98 -12.97 12.82 -11.51
C LYS A 98 -12.52 12.19 -10.20
N ASN A 99 -12.79 12.87 -9.08
CA ASN A 99 -12.51 12.35 -7.75
C ASN A 99 -13.29 11.04 -7.56
N ARG A 100 -12.58 9.92 -7.38
CA ARG A 100 -13.20 8.64 -7.00
C ARG A 100 -12.92 8.42 -5.52
N PRO A 101 -13.90 7.95 -4.73
CA PRO A 101 -13.61 7.48 -3.39
C PRO A 101 -12.56 6.37 -3.46
N GLY A 102 -11.63 6.34 -2.50
CA GLY A 102 -10.68 5.25 -2.41
C GLY A 102 -11.43 3.93 -2.35
N GLN A 103 -11.11 3.00 -3.25
CA GLN A 103 -11.66 1.66 -3.15
C GLN A 103 -11.02 1.00 -1.93
N GLN A 104 -11.87 0.48 -1.04
CA GLN A 104 -11.40 -0.30 0.09
C GLN A 104 -10.63 -1.50 -0.47
N MET A 105 -9.37 -1.63 -0.07
CA MET A 105 -8.53 -2.72 -0.53
C MET A 105 -9.17 -4.03 -0.10
N LEU A 106 -9.37 -4.95 -1.03
CA LEU A 106 -9.75 -6.33 -0.72
C LEU A 106 -8.53 -6.99 -0.07
N LYS A 107 -8.45 -6.88 1.26
CA LYS A 107 -7.45 -7.52 2.10
C LYS A 107 -8.02 -8.87 2.53
N ASP A 108 -7.61 -9.93 1.86
CA ASP A 108 -7.78 -11.28 2.43
C ASP A 108 -6.63 -11.47 3.44
N ARG A 109 -6.99 -11.84 4.68
CA ARG A 109 -6.05 -11.96 5.79
C ARG A 109 -6.03 -13.40 6.28
N PHE A 110 -4.83 -13.91 6.55
CA PHE A 110 -4.64 -15.22 7.17
C PHE A 110 -3.63 -15.08 8.31
N ILE A 111 -3.87 -15.84 9.38
CA ILE A 111 -2.98 -15.91 10.54
C ILE A 111 -1.93 -16.97 10.27
N VAL A 112 -0.66 -16.60 10.38
CA VAL A 112 0.46 -17.53 10.29
C VAL A 112 1.02 -17.72 11.68
N PHE A 113 1.00 -18.97 12.17
CA PHE A 113 1.72 -19.36 13.38
C PHE A 113 3.14 -19.76 12.99
N LEU A 114 4.12 -19.05 13.53
CA LEU A 114 5.53 -19.35 13.38
C LEU A 114 6.00 -20.12 14.63
N ILE A 115 6.55 -21.31 14.38
CA ILE A 115 7.22 -22.14 15.38
C ILE A 115 8.72 -21.92 15.18
N PHE A 116 9.44 -21.49 16.21
CA PHE A 116 10.90 -21.31 16.20
C PHE A 116 11.59 -22.43 16.97
#